data_AF-A0A654DT00-F1
#
_entry.id   AF-A0A654DT00-F1
#
_cell.length_a   1.000
_cell.length_b   1.000
_cell.length_c   1.000
_cell.angle_alpha   90.00
_cell.angle_beta   90.00
_cell.angle_gamma   90.00
#
_symmetry.space_group_name_H-M   'P 1'
#
loop_
_entity.id
_entity.type
_entity.pdbx_description
1 polymer ?
#
loop_
_entity_poly.entity_id
_entity_poly.type
_entity_poly.pdbx_seq_one_letter_code
_entity_poly.pdbx_strand_id
1 'polypeptide(L)'
;MKFSELNLDPKLLEGIEAIGFENTTPVQEATIPKILEGKDLIAAAQTGTGKTAAFLLPIIHKILTEAKDDGHIKALVIVPTRELAVQIDQQLEGLSYYTSVSSLAVYGGGDGQSFDREKKALSEGADIIIGTPGRLIAHLNMNYVKVSQLDYLILDEADRMLDMGFNEDITKIIGYLPKERQTLLFSATMPTKIRQLAKNILKDPEEISIAISKPNEKIVQAAFIVYDGQKIELVKHILKPDWLRSVIVFCSTKDNTKRLTKELKKANLSVEEIHSDLEQKSREQVLNQFKSRKLKILVATDILSRGIDVEDIDIVINYDVPNDGEDYIHRIGRTARAASTGAAFTFVNEKEQSKFQSIEQLLGKPVPKAKIPPHIGEGPSYSPKPYRGGGGRGGGGRKGGGKKR
;
A
#
# COMPACT_ATOMS: atom_id res chain seq x y z
N MET A 1 -1.74 3.17 -25.11
CA MET A 1 -0.96 2.24 -25.95
C MET A 1 -1.51 0.82 -25.76
N LYS A 2 -1.44 -0.09 -26.76
CA LYS A 2 -1.81 -1.51 -26.57
C LYS A 2 -0.62 -2.31 -26.07
N PHE A 3 -0.85 -3.39 -25.31
CA PHE A 3 0.25 -4.26 -24.88
C PHE A 3 0.99 -4.92 -26.05
N SER A 4 0.28 -5.23 -27.14
CA SER A 4 0.87 -5.80 -28.36
C SER A 4 1.86 -4.86 -29.07
N GLU A 5 1.86 -3.57 -28.74
CA GLU A 5 2.78 -2.57 -29.31
C GLU A 5 4.13 -2.52 -28.57
N LEU A 6 4.26 -3.19 -27.43
CA LEU A 6 5.45 -3.17 -26.57
C LEU A 6 6.53 -4.18 -27.01
N ASN A 7 6.30 -4.97 -28.06
CA ASN A 7 7.22 -6.00 -28.58
C ASN A 7 7.75 -6.96 -27.49
N LEU A 8 6.87 -7.36 -26.56
CA LEU A 8 7.21 -8.34 -25.52
C LEU A 8 7.28 -9.77 -26.10
N ASP A 9 7.79 -10.71 -25.29
CA ASP A 9 7.89 -12.11 -25.70
C ASP A 9 6.49 -12.67 -26.03
N PRO A 10 6.30 -13.44 -27.12
CA PRO A 10 4.99 -13.96 -27.51
C PRO A 10 4.27 -14.73 -26.42
N LYS A 11 4.97 -15.54 -25.62
CA LYS A 11 4.38 -16.31 -24.52
C LYS A 11 3.91 -15.41 -23.38
N LEU A 12 4.62 -14.30 -23.15
CA LEU A 12 4.20 -13.30 -22.18
C LEU A 12 2.96 -12.55 -22.68
N LEU A 13 2.89 -12.22 -23.98
CA LEU A 13 1.70 -11.62 -24.58
C LEU A 13 0.47 -12.53 -24.46
N GLU A 14 0.62 -13.84 -24.65
CA GLU A 14 -0.47 -14.82 -24.41
C GLU A 14 -0.96 -14.79 -22.95
N GLY A 15 -0.05 -14.65 -21.98
CA GLY A 15 -0.40 -14.51 -20.56
C GLY A 15 -1.18 -13.23 -20.29
N ILE A 16 -0.74 -12.10 -20.86
CA ILE A 16 -1.40 -10.79 -20.77
C ILE A 16 -2.83 -10.87 -21.34
N GLU A 17 -3.01 -11.51 -22.50
CA GLU A 17 -4.33 -11.68 -23.12
C GLU A 17 -5.24 -12.58 -22.26
N ALA A 18 -4.72 -13.67 -21.71
CA ALA A 18 -5.48 -14.61 -20.89
C ALA A 18 -6.03 -13.97 -19.59
N ILE A 19 -5.31 -13.01 -19.01
CA ILE A 19 -5.80 -12.24 -17.85
C ILE A 19 -6.69 -11.05 -18.25
N GLY A 20 -6.91 -10.81 -19.54
CA GLY A 20 -7.81 -9.78 -20.07
C GLY A 20 -7.21 -8.38 -20.16
N PHE A 21 -5.88 -8.25 -20.24
CA PHE A 21 -5.22 -6.96 -20.37
C PHE A 21 -5.10 -6.54 -21.84
N GLU A 22 -5.85 -5.50 -22.24
CA GLU A 22 -5.83 -5.00 -23.62
C GLU A 22 -4.97 -3.75 -23.80
N ASN A 23 -5.16 -2.76 -22.92
CA ASN A 23 -4.54 -1.44 -23.01
C ASN A 23 -3.67 -1.17 -21.79
N THR A 24 -2.54 -0.52 -22.00
CA THR A 24 -1.67 -0.07 -20.91
C THR A 24 -2.34 1.04 -20.11
N THR A 25 -2.15 1.02 -18.79
CA THR A 25 -2.46 2.17 -17.94
C THR A 25 -1.42 3.29 -18.14
N PRO A 26 -1.69 4.53 -17.70
CA PRO A 26 -0.73 5.63 -17.85
C PRO A 26 0.64 5.36 -17.22
N VAL A 27 0.68 4.67 -16.07
CA VAL A 27 1.95 4.30 -15.44
C VAL A 27 2.68 3.24 -16.27
N GLN A 28 1.98 2.23 -16.80
CA GLN A 28 2.58 1.20 -17.63
C GLN A 28 3.14 1.76 -18.94
N GLU A 29 2.39 2.64 -19.61
CA GLU A 29 2.82 3.31 -20.84
C GLU A 29 4.09 4.16 -20.62
N ALA A 30 4.18 4.83 -19.48
CA ALA A 30 5.31 5.67 -19.15
C ALA A 30 6.54 4.85 -18.72
N THR A 31 6.37 3.76 -17.97
CA THR A 31 7.49 3.05 -17.33
C THR A 31 8.01 1.87 -18.16
N ILE A 32 7.15 1.07 -18.81
CA ILE A 32 7.57 -0.19 -19.46
C ILE A 32 8.68 0.05 -20.49
N PRO A 33 8.57 1.01 -21.43
CA PRO A 33 9.63 1.25 -22.41
C PRO A 33 10.98 1.63 -21.75
N LYS A 34 10.95 2.41 -20.67
CA LYS A 34 12.16 2.83 -19.95
C LYS A 34 12.83 1.69 -19.20
N ILE A 35 12.04 0.77 -18.67
CA ILE A 35 12.59 -0.43 -18.04
C ILE A 35 13.21 -1.34 -19.11
N LEU A 36 12.58 -1.51 -20.28
CA LEU A 36 13.14 -2.28 -21.40
C LEU A 36 14.45 -1.69 -21.96
N GLU A 37 14.59 -0.36 -21.94
CA GLU A 37 15.83 0.36 -22.26
C GLU A 37 16.96 0.14 -21.23
N GLY A 38 16.68 -0.54 -20.10
CA GLY A 38 17.66 -0.82 -19.05
C GLY A 38 17.93 0.36 -18.11
N LYS A 39 17.06 1.38 -18.09
CA LYS A 39 17.22 2.55 -17.22
C LYS A 39 16.72 2.29 -15.81
N ASP A 40 17.44 2.81 -14.82
CA ASP A 40 16.92 2.93 -13.46
C ASP A 40 15.70 3.87 -13.44
N LEU A 41 14.81 3.65 -12.48
CA LEU A 41 13.51 4.31 -12.47
C LEU A 41 13.08 4.72 -11.07
N ILE A 42 12.53 5.94 -10.97
CA ILE A 42 11.68 6.36 -9.85
C ILE A 42 10.28 6.59 -10.42
N ALA A 43 9.33 5.76 -10.02
CA ALA A 43 7.94 5.88 -10.40
C ALA A 43 7.08 6.26 -9.19
N ALA A 44 6.63 7.52 -9.17
CA ALA A 44 5.65 8.02 -8.21
C ALA A 44 4.24 7.82 -8.79
N ALA A 45 3.53 6.80 -8.30
CA ALA A 45 2.17 6.49 -8.71
C ALA A 45 1.40 5.75 -7.60
N GLN A 46 0.09 5.95 -7.56
CA GLN A 46 -0.78 5.34 -6.55
C GLN A 46 -0.92 3.83 -6.71
N THR A 47 -1.33 3.15 -5.64
CA THR A 47 -1.71 1.73 -5.69
C THR A 47 -2.94 1.54 -6.60
N GLY A 48 -3.07 0.37 -7.23
CA GLY A 48 -4.17 0.09 -8.16
C GLY A 48 -4.05 0.73 -9.55
N THR A 49 -3.00 1.50 -9.83
CA THR A 49 -2.74 2.08 -11.17
C THR A 49 -2.10 1.10 -12.15
N GLY A 50 -1.83 -0.14 -11.73
CA GLY A 50 -1.18 -1.15 -12.56
C GLY A 50 0.35 -1.19 -12.44
N LYS A 51 0.94 -0.59 -11.39
CA LYS A 51 2.39 -0.58 -11.11
C LYS A 51 3.03 -1.97 -11.15
N THR A 52 2.35 -2.97 -10.60
CA THR A 52 2.87 -4.34 -10.54
C THR A 52 3.16 -4.89 -11.93
N ALA A 53 2.21 -4.84 -12.85
CA ALA A 53 2.46 -5.22 -14.24
C ALA A 53 3.46 -4.28 -14.94
N ALA A 54 3.51 -3.01 -14.53
CA ALA A 54 4.42 -2.02 -15.10
C ALA A 54 5.91 -2.38 -14.89
N PHE A 55 6.26 -3.04 -13.77
CA PHE A 55 7.60 -3.60 -13.59
C PHE A 55 7.70 -5.09 -13.92
N LEU A 56 6.68 -5.91 -13.65
CA LEU A 56 6.79 -7.36 -13.90
C LEU A 56 6.95 -7.68 -15.39
N LEU A 57 6.17 -7.04 -16.26
CA LEU A 57 6.19 -7.34 -17.70
C LEU A 57 7.57 -7.16 -18.35
N PRO A 58 8.23 -5.98 -18.23
CA PRO A 58 9.56 -5.82 -18.82
C PRO A 58 10.60 -6.73 -18.17
N ILE A 59 10.51 -7.00 -16.86
CA ILE A 59 11.45 -7.90 -16.18
C ILE A 59 11.29 -9.36 -16.62
N ILE A 60 10.06 -9.87 -16.70
CA ILE A 60 9.78 -11.22 -17.21
C ILE A 60 10.28 -11.35 -18.65
N HIS A 61 10.00 -10.35 -19.50
CA HIS A 61 10.51 -10.33 -20.87
C HIS A 61 12.04 -10.41 -20.90
N LYS A 62 12.73 -9.56 -20.13
CA LYS A 62 14.20 -9.56 -20.07
C LYS A 62 14.77 -10.88 -19.57
N ILE A 63 14.13 -11.51 -18.59
CA ILE A 63 14.54 -12.84 -18.12
C ILE A 63 14.39 -13.87 -19.24
N LEU A 64 13.29 -13.84 -19.99
CA LEU A 64 13.06 -14.77 -21.10
C LEU A 64 14.04 -14.59 -22.27
N THR A 65 14.44 -13.35 -22.56
CA THR A 65 15.21 -13.04 -23.77
C THR A 65 16.70 -12.89 -23.55
N GLU A 66 17.14 -12.51 -22.34
CA GLU A 66 18.52 -12.09 -22.07
C GLU A 66 19.17 -12.86 -20.91
N ALA A 67 18.40 -13.37 -19.95
CA ALA A 67 18.99 -13.99 -18.77
C ALA A 67 19.57 -15.38 -19.07
N LYS A 68 20.69 -15.68 -18.40
CA LYS A 68 21.30 -17.01 -18.42
C LYS A 68 20.64 -17.91 -17.39
N ASP A 69 20.32 -19.13 -17.78
CA ASP A 69 19.90 -20.18 -16.85
C ASP A 69 21.12 -20.74 -16.10
N ASP A 70 21.47 -20.10 -14.99
CA ASP A 70 22.61 -20.44 -14.12
C ASP A 70 22.18 -20.74 -12.67
N GLY A 71 20.88 -20.90 -12.44
CA GLY A 71 20.28 -21.17 -11.14
C GLY A 71 20.45 -20.05 -10.10
N HIS A 72 20.73 -18.81 -10.53
CA HIS A 72 20.71 -17.63 -9.66
C HIS A 72 19.39 -16.87 -9.78
N ILE A 73 19.07 -16.16 -8.69
CA ILE A 73 17.93 -15.25 -8.66
C ILE A 73 18.24 -14.06 -9.56
N LYS A 74 17.39 -13.79 -10.55
CA LYS A 74 17.53 -12.70 -11.52
C LYS A 74 16.90 -11.40 -11.04
N ALA A 75 15.78 -11.49 -10.33
CA ALA A 75 15.10 -10.32 -9.78
C ALA A 75 14.70 -10.48 -8.31
N LEU A 76 14.82 -9.39 -7.55
CA LEU A 76 14.35 -9.30 -6.16
C LEU A 76 13.37 -8.13 -6.05
N VAL A 77 12.14 -8.43 -5.65
CA VAL A 77 11.08 -7.46 -5.34
C VAL A 77 10.92 -7.35 -3.83
N ILE A 78 11.29 -6.21 -3.25
CA ILE A 78 11.15 -5.94 -1.82
C ILE A 78 9.86 -5.18 -1.58
N VAL A 79 9.03 -5.69 -0.66
CA VAL A 79 7.70 -5.16 -0.37
C VAL A 79 7.44 -5.04 1.15
N PRO A 80 6.60 -4.09 1.60
CA PRO A 80 6.37 -3.85 3.02
C PRO A 80 5.59 -4.95 3.75
N THR A 81 4.76 -5.71 3.03
CA THR A 81 3.80 -6.63 3.66
C THR A 81 3.75 -7.98 2.97
N ARG A 82 3.35 -9.00 3.75
CA ARG A 82 3.12 -10.35 3.24
C ARG A 82 2.02 -10.37 2.20
N GLU A 83 0.94 -9.65 2.46
CA GLU A 83 -0.24 -9.59 1.62
C GLU A 83 0.13 -9.06 0.22
N LEU A 84 0.94 -8.00 0.17
CA LEU A 84 1.45 -7.48 -1.10
C LEU A 84 2.40 -8.46 -1.79
N ALA A 85 3.26 -9.16 -1.03
CA ALA A 85 4.14 -10.18 -1.59
C ALA A 85 3.36 -11.30 -2.31
N VAL A 86 2.34 -11.84 -1.65
CA VAL A 86 1.46 -12.88 -2.21
C VAL A 86 0.69 -12.35 -3.42
N GLN A 87 0.19 -11.12 -3.36
CA GLN A 87 -0.55 -10.53 -4.47
C GLN A 87 0.33 -10.38 -5.72
N ILE A 88 1.57 -9.91 -5.55
CA ILE A 88 2.51 -9.75 -6.68
C ILE A 88 2.89 -11.13 -7.24
N ASP A 89 3.13 -12.12 -6.38
CA ASP A 89 3.46 -13.50 -6.79
C ASP A 89 2.32 -14.13 -7.61
N GLN A 90 1.06 -13.99 -7.17
CA GLN A 90 -0.12 -14.45 -7.91
C GLN A 90 -0.29 -13.73 -9.26
N GLN A 91 -0.03 -12.42 -9.29
CA GLN A 91 -0.09 -11.66 -10.52
C GLN A 91 1.02 -12.07 -11.49
N LEU A 92 2.22 -12.35 -10.97
CA LEU A 92 3.34 -12.88 -11.72
C LEU A 92 2.99 -14.24 -12.32
N GLU A 93 2.49 -15.19 -11.52
CA GLU A 93 2.04 -16.51 -12.00
C GLU A 93 1.00 -16.41 -13.13
N GLY A 94 0.05 -15.48 -13.01
CA GLY A 94 -0.95 -15.25 -14.07
C GLY A 94 -0.34 -14.69 -15.36
N LEU A 95 0.58 -13.72 -15.23
CA LEU A 95 1.28 -13.11 -16.36
C LEU A 95 2.26 -14.07 -17.04
N SER A 96 2.96 -14.89 -16.25
CA SER A 96 4.03 -15.78 -16.69
C SER A 96 3.54 -17.19 -17.01
N TYR A 97 2.23 -17.44 -16.99
CA TYR A 97 1.61 -18.78 -17.10
C TYR A 97 2.13 -19.62 -18.28
N TYR A 98 2.34 -19.01 -19.45
CA TYR A 98 2.83 -19.69 -20.66
C TYR A 98 4.36 -19.66 -20.81
N THR A 99 5.07 -19.15 -19.80
CA THR A 99 6.52 -18.93 -19.80
C THR A 99 7.23 -19.92 -18.87
N SER A 100 8.56 -19.96 -18.92
CA SER A 100 9.36 -20.74 -17.95
C SER A 100 9.75 -19.97 -16.69
N VAL A 101 9.36 -18.69 -16.58
CA VAL A 101 9.78 -17.84 -15.45
C VAL A 101 9.06 -18.25 -14.17
N SER A 102 9.86 -18.49 -13.14
CA SER A 102 9.43 -18.95 -11.83
C SER A 102 9.52 -17.84 -10.77
N SER A 103 8.63 -17.90 -9.77
CA SER A 103 8.67 -16.98 -8.64
C SER A 103 8.40 -17.64 -7.30
N LEU A 104 8.78 -16.95 -6.22
CA LEU A 104 8.35 -17.29 -4.88
C LEU A 104 8.17 -16.04 -4.00
N ALA A 105 7.03 -15.97 -3.31
CA ALA A 105 6.83 -15.06 -2.18
C ALA A 105 7.51 -15.57 -0.88
N VAL A 106 8.39 -14.75 -0.29
CA VAL A 106 9.19 -15.02 0.91
C VAL A 106 8.84 -14.02 2.02
N TYR A 107 8.17 -14.47 3.08
CA TYR A 107 7.67 -13.58 4.14
C TYR A 107 7.56 -14.26 5.50
N GLY A 108 7.45 -13.47 6.57
CA GLY A 108 7.34 -13.98 7.95
C GLY A 108 5.98 -14.63 8.27
N GLY A 109 5.95 -15.43 9.34
CA GLY A 109 4.72 -16.02 9.88
C GLY A 109 4.36 -17.42 9.36
N GLY A 110 5.31 -18.14 8.76
CA GLY A 110 5.18 -19.55 8.38
C GLY A 110 5.81 -20.53 9.39
N ASP A 111 5.63 -21.83 9.16
CA ASP A 111 6.19 -22.92 9.95
C ASP A 111 7.58 -23.37 9.43
N GLY A 112 8.18 -24.40 10.03
CA GLY A 112 9.48 -24.93 9.58
C GLY A 112 9.46 -25.42 8.13
N GLN A 113 8.36 -26.01 7.67
CA GLN A 113 8.23 -26.50 6.29
C GLN A 113 8.22 -25.36 5.27
N SER A 114 7.57 -24.24 5.60
CA SER A 114 7.63 -23.03 4.77
C SER A 114 9.06 -22.51 4.63
N PHE A 115 9.84 -22.55 5.71
CA PHE A 115 11.25 -22.12 5.71
C PHE A 115 12.11 -23.01 4.79
N ASP A 116 11.88 -24.33 4.82
CA ASP A 116 12.62 -25.27 3.96
C ASP A 116 12.27 -25.09 2.48
N ARG A 117 10.99 -24.81 2.16
CA ARG A 117 10.57 -24.47 0.79
C ARG A 117 11.22 -23.18 0.30
N GLU A 118 11.23 -22.14 1.13
CA GLU A 118 11.88 -20.87 0.83
C GLU A 118 13.39 -21.07 0.63
N LYS A 119 14.05 -21.80 1.53
CA LYS A 119 15.46 -22.14 1.41
C LYS A 119 15.75 -22.80 0.07
N LYS A 120 14.97 -23.82 -0.30
CA LYS A 120 15.13 -24.53 -1.57
C LYS A 120 15.05 -23.58 -2.76
N ALA A 121 14.00 -22.76 -2.84
CA ALA A 121 13.87 -21.80 -3.95
C ALA A 121 15.02 -20.77 -4.01
N LEU A 122 15.44 -20.26 -2.85
CA LEU A 122 16.52 -19.29 -2.73
C LEU A 122 17.91 -19.85 -3.05
N SER A 123 18.10 -21.16 -2.94
CA SER A 123 19.36 -21.85 -3.26
C SER A 123 19.36 -22.61 -4.60
N GLU A 124 18.19 -23.01 -5.11
CA GLU A 124 18.07 -23.97 -6.22
C GLU A 124 17.33 -23.45 -7.47
N GLY A 125 16.77 -22.24 -7.47
CA GLY A 125 16.35 -21.59 -8.72
C GLY A 125 14.89 -21.15 -8.80
N ALA A 126 14.55 -20.10 -8.07
CA ALA A 126 13.48 -19.20 -8.52
C ALA A 126 14.12 -18.01 -9.24
N ASP A 127 13.59 -17.64 -10.41
CA ASP A 127 14.08 -16.48 -11.17
C ASP A 127 13.77 -15.17 -10.46
N ILE A 128 12.58 -15.08 -9.85
CA ILE A 128 12.08 -13.88 -9.19
C ILE A 128 11.70 -14.19 -7.74
N ILE A 129 12.29 -13.46 -6.80
CA ILE A 129 11.91 -13.52 -5.38
C ILE A 129 11.14 -12.26 -5.01
N ILE A 130 9.97 -12.43 -4.39
CA ILE A 130 9.18 -11.34 -3.83
C ILE A 130 9.21 -11.48 -2.31
N GLY A 131 9.72 -10.51 -1.55
CA GLY A 131 9.85 -10.72 -0.12
C GLY A 131 9.78 -9.51 0.77
N THR A 132 9.47 -9.78 2.04
CA THR A 132 9.45 -8.75 3.09
C THR A 132 10.83 -8.63 3.75
N PRO A 133 11.27 -7.42 4.14
CA PRO A 133 12.64 -7.18 4.57
C PRO A 133 13.14 -8.11 5.68
N GLY A 134 12.36 -8.28 6.74
CA GLY A 134 12.75 -9.11 7.88
C GLY A 134 12.96 -10.59 7.52
N ARG A 135 12.13 -11.17 6.64
CA ARG A 135 12.28 -12.57 6.22
C ARG A 135 13.45 -12.72 5.26
N LEU A 136 13.62 -11.81 4.30
CA LEU A 136 14.75 -11.82 3.39
C LEU A 136 16.09 -11.77 4.15
N ILE A 137 16.21 -10.90 5.16
CA ILE A 137 17.41 -10.84 6.01
C ILE A 137 17.66 -12.16 6.73
N ALA A 138 16.62 -12.82 7.24
CA ALA A 138 16.79 -14.11 7.92
C ALA A 138 17.41 -15.17 6.99
N HIS A 139 17.00 -15.23 5.72
CA HIS A 139 17.61 -16.14 4.74
C HIS A 139 19.00 -15.68 4.30
N LEU A 140 19.19 -14.38 4.01
CA LEU A 140 20.48 -13.82 3.58
C LEU A 140 21.58 -14.03 4.62
N ASN A 141 21.27 -13.89 5.91
CA ASN A 141 22.22 -14.15 6.99
C ASN A 141 22.70 -15.61 7.05
N MET A 142 21.96 -16.56 6.46
CA MET A 142 22.34 -17.98 6.41
C MET A 142 23.26 -18.32 5.22
N ASN A 143 23.58 -17.34 4.37
CA ASN A 143 24.61 -17.44 3.33
C ASN A 143 24.43 -18.56 2.28
N TYR A 144 23.18 -18.90 1.94
CA TYR A 144 22.87 -19.81 0.82
C TYR A 144 22.09 -19.16 -0.32
N VAL A 145 21.67 -17.90 -0.14
CA VAL A 145 20.81 -17.19 -1.08
C VAL A 145 21.65 -16.73 -2.29
N LYS A 146 21.28 -17.17 -3.50
CA LYS A 146 22.05 -16.92 -4.74
C LYS A 146 21.71 -15.59 -5.42
N VAL A 147 22.03 -14.48 -4.77
CA VAL A 147 21.79 -13.11 -5.29
C VAL A 147 23.02 -12.45 -5.91
N SER A 148 24.16 -13.14 -5.99
CA SER A 148 25.43 -12.57 -6.51
C SER A 148 25.39 -12.18 -7.99
N GLN A 149 24.44 -12.72 -8.77
CA GLN A 149 24.23 -12.47 -10.19
C GLN A 149 22.84 -11.86 -10.46
N LEU A 150 22.33 -11.10 -9.49
CA LEU A 150 21.03 -10.46 -9.58
C LEU A 150 21.07 -9.27 -10.53
N ASP A 151 20.20 -9.27 -11.53
CA ASP A 151 20.13 -8.26 -12.58
C ASP A 151 19.17 -7.11 -12.21
N TYR A 152 18.11 -7.40 -11.43
CA TYR A 152 17.01 -6.46 -11.19
C TYR A 152 16.64 -6.36 -9.71
N LEU A 153 16.67 -5.14 -9.16
CA LEU A 153 16.15 -4.82 -7.82
C LEU A 153 14.92 -3.93 -7.94
N ILE A 154 13.82 -4.33 -7.30
CA ILE A 154 12.58 -3.56 -7.27
C ILE A 154 12.21 -3.28 -5.81
N LEU A 155 11.91 -2.03 -5.50
CA LEU A 155 11.28 -1.62 -4.23
C LEU A 155 9.87 -1.13 -4.56
N ASP A 156 8.84 -1.84 -4.11
CA ASP A 156 7.44 -1.39 -4.27
C ASP A 156 6.85 -0.98 -2.92
N GLU A 157 6.02 0.06 -2.94
CA GLU A 157 5.57 0.80 -1.75
C GLU A 157 6.75 1.22 -0.83
N ALA A 158 7.79 1.82 -1.42
CA ALA A 158 9.01 2.17 -0.71
C ALA A 158 8.79 3.15 0.45
N ASP A 159 7.91 4.14 0.28
CA ASP A 159 7.48 5.06 1.33
C ASP A 159 6.91 4.32 2.54
N ARG A 160 6.04 3.35 2.30
CA ARG A 160 5.46 2.54 3.35
C ARG A 160 6.50 1.71 4.09
N MET A 161 7.48 1.14 3.39
CA MET A 161 8.57 0.43 4.05
C MET A 161 9.35 1.35 5.01
N LEU A 162 9.59 2.61 4.63
CA LEU A 162 10.25 3.58 5.50
C LEU A 162 9.38 3.99 6.69
N ASP A 163 8.06 4.13 6.51
CA ASP A 163 7.12 4.43 7.58
C ASP A 163 7.04 3.29 8.60
N MET A 164 7.20 2.05 8.14
CA MET A 164 7.28 0.84 8.98
C MET A 164 8.66 0.67 9.66
N GLY A 165 9.63 1.55 9.38
CA GLY A 165 10.95 1.52 9.98
C GLY A 165 11.94 0.57 9.31
N PHE A 166 11.65 0.03 8.13
CA PHE A 166 12.51 -0.93 7.43
C PHE A 166 13.71 -0.31 6.71
N ASN A 167 14.07 0.95 6.97
CA ASN A 167 15.17 1.62 6.28
C ASN A 167 16.52 0.89 6.44
N GLU A 168 16.83 0.49 7.67
CA GLU A 168 18.06 -0.24 7.98
C GLU A 168 18.04 -1.64 7.36
N ASP A 169 16.89 -2.30 7.39
CA ASP A 169 16.70 -3.63 6.80
C ASP A 169 16.90 -3.61 5.28
N ILE A 170 16.30 -2.64 4.57
CA ILE A 170 16.50 -2.44 3.12
C ILE A 170 17.98 -2.19 2.82
N THR A 171 18.62 -1.29 3.57
CA THR A 171 20.04 -0.97 3.39
C THR A 171 20.90 -2.22 3.57
N LYS A 172 20.59 -3.06 4.57
CA LYS A 172 21.28 -4.32 4.81
C LYS A 172 21.09 -5.30 3.65
N ILE A 173 19.86 -5.48 3.16
CA ILE A 173 19.58 -6.37 2.02
C ILE A 173 20.39 -5.93 0.79
N ILE A 174 20.37 -4.64 0.47
CA ILE A 174 21.12 -4.08 -0.68
C ILE A 174 22.62 -4.35 -0.55
N GLY A 175 23.15 -4.38 0.68
CA GLY A 175 24.54 -4.74 0.94
C GLY A 175 24.95 -6.15 0.51
N TYR A 176 24.00 -7.08 0.32
CA TYR A 176 24.25 -8.43 -0.22
C TYR A 176 24.18 -8.49 -1.75
N LEU A 177 23.67 -7.45 -2.42
CA LEU A 177 23.38 -7.45 -3.86
C LEU A 177 24.58 -6.93 -4.68
N PRO A 178 24.74 -7.35 -5.95
CA PRO A 178 25.74 -6.82 -6.85
C PRO A 178 25.53 -5.33 -7.11
N LYS A 179 26.63 -4.58 -7.32
CA LYS A 179 26.58 -3.14 -7.57
C LYS A 179 26.00 -2.79 -8.94
N GLU A 180 26.39 -3.53 -9.96
CA GLU A 180 25.86 -3.39 -11.32
C GLU A 180 24.58 -4.22 -11.44
N ARG A 181 23.44 -3.53 -11.47
CA ARG A 181 22.08 -4.08 -11.64
C ARG A 181 21.16 -2.91 -12.00
N GLN A 182 20.03 -3.19 -12.64
CA GLN A 182 18.98 -2.18 -12.80
C GLN A 182 18.14 -2.10 -11.52
N THR A 183 17.88 -0.89 -11.03
CA THR A 183 17.06 -0.66 -9.83
C THR A 183 15.81 0.15 -10.18
N LEU A 184 14.66 -0.32 -9.69
CA LEU A 184 13.36 0.31 -9.89
C LEU A 184 12.74 0.64 -8.53
N LEU A 185 12.38 1.91 -8.31
CA LEU A 185 11.73 2.37 -7.08
C LEU A 185 10.31 2.85 -7.40
N PHE A 186 9.32 2.14 -6.87
CA PHE A 186 7.92 2.51 -6.92
C PHE A 186 7.44 2.99 -5.56
N SER A 187 6.84 4.18 -5.54
CA SER A 187 6.36 4.83 -4.33
C SER A 187 5.09 5.62 -4.64
N ALA A 188 4.24 5.86 -3.65
CA ALA A 188 3.09 6.74 -3.85
C ALA A 188 3.48 8.20 -3.55
N THR A 189 4.20 8.41 -2.44
CA THR A 189 4.82 9.68 -2.05
C THR A 189 6.33 9.73 -2.36
N MET A 190 6.90 10.95 -2.38
CA MET A 190 8.35 11.18 -2.46
C MET A 190 8.86 12.11 -1.35
N PRO A 191 8.73 11.74 -0.06
CA PRO A 191 9.27 12.50 1.06
C PRO A 191 10.81 12.51 1.03
N THR A 192 11.43 13.40 1.80
CA THR A 192 12.89 13.56 1.85
C THR A 192 13.62 12.23 2.09
N LYS A 193 13.09 11.37 2.97
CA LYS A 193 13.70 10.05 3.26
C LYS A 193 13.71 9.13 2.03
N ILE A 194 12.63 9.11 1.25
CA ILE A 194 12.58 8.33 -0.01
C ILE A 194 13.55 8.90 -1.04
N ARG A 195 13.60 10.23 -1.18
CA ARG A 195 14.57 10.88 -2.08
C ARG A 195 16.02 10.57 -1.69
N GLN A 196 16.31 10.46 -0.39
CA GLN A 196 17.64 10.07 0.10
C GLN A 196 17.93 8.60 -0.20
N LEU A 197 16.98 7.69 0.06
CA LEU A 197 17.11 6.28 -0.30
C LEU A 197 17.36 6.12 -1.81
N ALA A 198 16.55 6.76 -2.63
CA ALA A 198 16.66 6.74 -4.08
C ALA A 198 18.06 7.14 -4.57
N LYS A 199 18.60 8.26 -4.06
CA LYS A 199 19.95 8.74 -4.39
C LYS A 199 21.07 7.75 -4.05
N ASN A 200 20.86 6.87 -3.06
CA ASN A 200 21.87 5.92 -2.62
C ASN A 200 21.84 4.62 -3.42
N ILE A 201 20.70 4.26 -4.01
CA ILE A 201 20.48 2.92 -4.58
C ILE A 201 20.30 2.92 -6.09
N LEU A 202 19.98 4.07 -6.70
CA LEU A 202 19.76 4.25 -8.15
C LEU A 202 20.90 5.00 -8.82
N LYS A 203 21.08 4.77 -10.12
CA LYS A 203 22.07 5.41 -10.99
C LYS A 203 21.39 6.11 -12.17
N ASP A 204 21.44 7.44 -12.18
CA ASP A 204 20.82 8.29 -13.22
C ASP A 204 19.37 7.89 -13.56
N PRO A 205 18.46 7.82 -12.56
CA PRO A 205 17.13 7.28 -12.77
C PRO A 205 16.23 8.23 -13.58
N GLU A 206 15.39 7.65 -14.42
CA GLU A 206 14.25 8.37 -15.00
C GLU A 206 13.20 8.61 -13.91
N GLU A 207 12.76 9.86 -13.74
CA GLU A 207 11.72 10.23 -12.79
C GLU A 207 10.36 10.35 -13.50
N ILE A 208 9.45 9.44 -13.17
CA ILE A 208 8.09 9.43 -13.69
C ILE A 208 7.13 9.71 -12.53
N SER A 209 6.41 10.82 -12.62
CA SER A 209 5.35 11.13 -11.68
C SER A 209 4.01 11.13 -12.41
N ILE A 210 3.22 10.10 -12.14
CA ILE A 210 1.82 10.08 -12.54
C ILE A 210 1.05 10.83 -11.46
N ALA A 211 0.34 11.89 -11.84
CA ALA A 211 -0.39 12.72 -10.89
C ALA A 211 -1.24 11.85 -9.94
N ILE A 212 -1.22 12.21 -8.65
CA ILE A 212 -2.05 11.63 -7.59
C ILE A 212 -3.49 11.59 -8.12
N SER A 213 -4.04 10.39 -8.35
CA SER A 213 -5.44 10.26 -8.72
C SER A 213 -6.25 10.89 -7.60
N LYS A 214 -7.06 11.88 -7.95
CA LYS A 214 -8.13 12.32 -7.07
C LYS A 214 -9.05 11.11 -6.82
N PRO A 215 -9.71 11.03 -5.65
CA PRO A 215 -10.77 10.05 -5.45
C PRO A 215 -11.73 10.09 -6.64
N ASN A 216 -12.22 8.93 -7.07
CA ASN A 216 -13.27 8.87 -8.08
C ASN A 216 -14.40 9.85 -7.68
N GLU A 217 -14.71 10.82 -8.54
CA GLU A 217 -15.66 11.88 -8.23
C GLU A 217 -17.06 11.35 -7.88
N LYS A 218 -17.36 10.11 -8.27
CA LYS A 218 -18.60 9.39 -7.96
C LYS A 218 -18.69 8.92 -6.49
N ILE A 219 -17.59 8.93 -5.73
CA ILE A 219 -17.60 8.54 -4.31
C ILE A 219 -18.20 9.68 -3.49
N VAL A 220 -19.33 9.40 -2.83
CA VAL A 220 -19.96 10.33 -1.90
C VAL A 220 -19.12 10.40 -0.63
N GLN A 221 -18.52 11.56 -0.36
CA GLN A 221 -17.68 11.77 0.82
C GLN A 221 -18.38 12.67 1.83
N ALA A 222 -18.34 12.29 3.12
CA ALA A 222 -18.73 13.19 4.19
C ALA A 222 -17.88 12.98 5.45
N ALA A 223 -17.74 14.04 6.24
CA ALA A 223 -17.06 13.99 7.53
C ALA A 223 -18.01 14.31 8.67
N PHE A 224 -17.89 13.59 9.77
CA PHE A 224 -18.59 13.84 11.01
C PHE A 224 -17.60 14.33 12.05
N ILE A 225 -17.83 15.53 12.58
CA ILE A 225 -16.99 16.11 13.62
C ILE A 225 -17.56 15.67 14.96
N VAL A 226 -16.92 14.73 15.65
CA VAL A 226 -17.51 13.98 16.77
C VAL A 226 -16.51 13.77 17.90
N TYR A 227 -17.00 13.64 19.13
CA TYR A 227 -16.19 13.16 20.25
C TYR A 227 -15.94 11.65 20.13
N ASP A 228 -14.84 11.15 20.72
CA ASP A 228 -14.49 9.72 20.67
C ASP A 228 -15.59 8.82 21.28
N GLY A 229 -16.35 9.33 22.26
CA GLY A 229 -17.48 8.62 22.86
C GLY A 229 -18.69 8.47 21.93
N GLN A 230 -18.81 9.31 20.90
CA GLN A 230 -19.93 9.29 19.95
C GLN A 230 -19.67 8.37 18.75
N LYS A 231 -18.40 8.07 18.44
CA LYS A 231 -18.02 7.35 17.21
C LYS A 231 -18.72 5.99 17.09
N ILE A 232 -18.82 5.19 18.16
CA ILE A 232 -19.42 3.84 18.12
C ILE A 232 -20.91 3.90 17.77
N GLU A 233 -21.68 4.78 18.42
CA GLU A 233 -23.11 4.93 18.13
C GLU A 233 -23.34 5.48 16.71
N LEU A 234 -22.43 6.34 16.23
CA LEU A 234 -22.47 6.81 14.85
C LEU A 234 -22.20 5.69 13.84
N VAL A 235 -21.24 4.78 14.10
CA VAL A 235 -21.07 3.58 13.26
C VAL A 235 -22.36 2.77 13.22
N LYS A 236 -22.93 2.45 14.38
CA LYS A 236 -24.18 1.68 14.47
C LYS A 236 -25.31 2.35 13.67
N HIS A 237 -25.42 3.69 13.75
CA HIS A 237 -26.39 4.44 12.97
C HIS A 237 -26.19 4.30 11.46
N ILE A 238 -24.95 4.46 10.98
CA ILE A 238 -24.61 4.36 9.56
C ILE A 238 -24.86 2.95 9.01
N LEU A 239 -24.68 1.92 9.84
CA LEU A 239 -24.86 0.51 9.46
C LEU A 239 -26.31 0.02 9.48
N LYS A 240 -27.29 0.84 9.89
CA LYS A 240 -28.71 0.46 9.95
C LYS A 240 -29.34 0.05 8.61
N PRO A 241 -29.01 0.64 7.46
CA PRO A 241 -29.68 0.29 6.21
C PRO A 241 -29.46 -1.18 5.78
N ASP A 242 -30.54 -1.86 5.44
CA ASP A 242 -30.50 -3.29 5.09
C ASP A 242 -29.84 -3.59 3.75
N TRP A 243 -29.77 -2.60 2.84
CA TRP A 243 -29.17 -2.76 1.51
C TRP A 243 -27.64 -2.92 1.52
N LEU A 244 -26.98 -2.60 2.63
CA LEU A 244 -25.53 -2.73 2.78
C LEU A 244 -25.10 -4.19 2.69
N ARG A 245 -24.14 -4.49 1.82
CA ARG A 245 -23.58 -5.83 1.58
C ARG A 245 -22.13 -5.91 2.01
N SER A 246 -21.36 -4.83 1.85
CA SER A 246 -19.94 -4.78 2.18
C SER A 246 -19.57 -3.43 2.81
N VAL A 247 -19.06 -3.47 4.03
CA VAL A 247 -18.59 -2.28 4.75
C VAL A 247 -17.22 -2.53 5.36
N ILE A 248 -16.30 -1.57 5.18
CA ILE A 248 -15.01 -1.59 5.87
C ILE A 248 -14.95 -0.42 6.84
N VAL A 249 -14.52 -0.68 8.07
CA VAL A 249 -14.24 0.33 9.08
C VAL A 249 -12.76 0.34 9.44
N PHE A 250 -12.08 1.46 9.21
CA PHE A 250 -10.66 1.62 9.48
C PHE A 250 -10.41 2.33 10.81
N CYS A 251 -9.65 1.67 11.69
CA CYS A 251 -9.21 2.21 12.97
C CYS A 251 -7.68 2.34 13.02
N SER A 252 -7.17 3.34 13.73
CA SER A 252 -5.72 3.56 13.85
C SER A 252 -5.03 2.53 14.76
N THR A 253 -5.77 1.90 15.68
CA THR A 253 -5.21 0.99 16.69
C THR A 253 -5.98 -0.33 16.80
N LYS A 254 -5.27 -1.40 17.17
CA LYS A 254 -5.85 -2.72 17.42
C LYS A 254 -6.83 -2.73 18.61
N ASP A 255 -6.67 -1.83 19.56
CA ASP A 255 -7.60 -1.72 20.69
C ASP A 255 -8.91 -1.09 20.24
N ASN A 256 -8.86 -0.10 19.34
CA ASN A 256 -10.06 0.47 18.72
C ASN A 256 -10.78 -0.56 17.84
N THR A 257 -10.06 -1.40 17.07
CA THR A 257 -10.69 -2.49 16.31
C THR A 257 -11.41 -3.45 17.26
N LYS A 258 -10.71 -3.97 18.29
CA LYS A 258 -11.28 -4.90 19.29
C LYS A 258 -12.53 -4.33 19.97
N ARG A 259 -12.45 -3.08 20.39
CA ARG A 259 -13.55 -2.40 21.07
C ARG A 259 -14.76 -2.23 20.14
N LEU A 260 -14.54 -1.75 18.92
CA LEU A 260 -15.61 -1.52 17.96
C LEU A 260 -16.29 -2.85 17.57
N THR A 261 -15.51 -3.86 17.20
CA THR A 261 -16.02 -5.19 16.83
C THR A 261 -16.89 -5.79 17.93
N LYS A 262 -16.44 -5.70 19.19
CA LYS A 262 -17.22 -6.19 20.34
C LYS A 262 -18.58 -5.50 20.45
N GLU A 263 -18.63 -4.18 20.29
CA GLU A 263 -19.88 -3.42 20.37
C GLU A 263 -20.80 -3.63 19.17
N LEU A 264 -20.25 -3.87 17.98
CA LEU A 264 -21.03 -4.22 16.79
C LEU A 264 -21.58 -5.66 16.87
N LYS A 265 -20.82 -6.62 17.41
CA LYS A 265 -21.30 -7.99 17.69
C LYS A 265 -22.45 -7.98 18.68
N LYS A 266 -22.38 -7.18 19.75
CA LYS A 266 -23.50 -7.00 20.71
C LYS A 266 -24.76 -6.43 20.06
N ALA A 267 -24.62 -5.67 18.98
CA ALA A 267 -25.73 -5.17 18.18
C ALA A 267 -26.23 -6.19 17.13
N ASN A 268 -25.81 -7.46 17.22
CA ASN A 268 -26.15 -8.54 16.30
C ASN A 268 -25.77 -8.29 14.83
N LEU A 269 -24.68 -7.55 14.59
CA LEU A 269 -24.17 -7.31 13.24
C LEU A 269 -23.15 -8.38 12.83
N SER A 270 -23.16 -8.77 11.56
CA SER A 270 -22.16 -9.66 10.95
C SER A 270 -20.84 -8.91 10.76
N VAL A 271 -19.94 -9.03 11.74
CA VAL A 271 -18.69 -8.28 11.83
C VAL A 271 -17.53 -9.13 12.34
N GLU A 272 -16.38 -8.98 11.73
CA GLU A 272 -15.09 -9.51 12.21
C GLU A 272 -14.01 -8.45 12.08
N GLU A 273 -12.89 -8.69 12.75
CA GLU A 273 -11.76 -7.77 12.77
C GLU A 273 -10.49 -8.34 12.15
N ILE A 274 -9.63 -7.45 11.68
CA ILE A 274 -8.32 -7.76 11.14
C ILE A 274 -7.29 -6.78 11.70
N HIS A 275 -6.34 -7.30 12.47
CA HIS A 275 -5.24 -6.54 13.08
C HIS A 275 -3.99 -7.42 13.30
N SER A 276 -2.86 -6.79 13.65
CA SER A 276 -1.54 -7.45 13.78
C SER A 276 -1.47 -8.60 14.80
N ASP A 277 -2.35 -8.65 15.81
CA ASP A 277 -2.34 -9.73 16.80
C ASP A 277 -3.02 -11.03 16.31
N LEU A 278 -3.77 -11.00 15.20
CA LEU A 278 -4.41 -12.21 14.69
C LEU A 278 -3.38 -13.11 14.03
N GLU A 279 -3.51 -14.41 14.29
CA GLU A 279 -2.82 -15.44 13.52
C GLU A 279 -3.18 -15.35 12.04
N GLN A 280 -2.21 -15.67 11.20
CA GLN A 280 -2.36 -15.52 9.76
C GLN A 280 -3.55 -16.30 9.19
N LYS A 281 -3.68 -17.57 9.58
CA LYS A 281 -4.76 -18.44 9.10
C LYS A 281 -6.13 -17.81 9.37
N SER A 282 -6.28 -17.18 10.53
CA SER A 282 -7.48 -16.43 10.91
C SER A 282 -7.69 -15.19 10.05
N ARG A 283 -6.62 -14.43 9.73
CA ARG A 283 -6.72 -13.28 8.82
C ARG A 283 -7.19 -13.71 7.43
N GLU A 284 -6.57 -14.74 6.85
CA GLU A 284 -6.93 -15.27 5.54
C GLU A 284 -8.39 -15.76 5.52
N GLN A 285 -8.82 -16.44 6.59
CA GLN A 285 -10.21 -16.87 6.72
C GLN A 285 -11.19 -15.68 6.76
N VAL A 286 -10.91 -14.65 7.56
CA VAL A 286 -11.77 -13.45 7.65
C VAL A 286 -11.82 -12.72 6.31
N LEU A 287 -10.68 -12.56 5.64
CA LEU A 287 -10.61 -11.94 4.30
C LEU A 287 -11.41 -12.72 3.27
N ASN A 288 -11.29 -14.05 3.25
CA ASN A 288 -12.04 -14.90 2.33
C ASN A 288 -13.55 -14.83 2.59
N GLN A 289 -13.97 -14.77 3.85
CA GLN A 289 -15.38 -14.58 4.22
C GLN A 289 -15.89 -13.20 3.78
N PHE A 290 -15.07 -12.16 3.88
CA PHE A 290 -15.41 -10.81 3.42
C PHE A 290 -15.50 -10.73 1.89
N LYS A 291 -14.49 -11.24 1.17
CA LYS A 291 -14.47 -11.33 -0.31
C LYS A 291 -15.67 -12.08 -0.87
N SER A 292 -16.06 -13.17 -0.22
CA SER A 292 -17.23 -13.97 -0.61
C SER A 292 -18.58 -13.40 -0.14
N ARG A 293 -18.60 -12.21 0.49
CA ARG A 293 -19.79 -11.54 1.05
C ARG A 293 -20.54 -12.35 2.12
N LYS A 294 -19.89 -13.35 2.72
CA LYS A 294 -20.41 -14.06 3.90
C LYS A 294 -20.31 -13.19 5.15
N LEU A 295 -19.29 -12.34 5.20
CA LEU A 295 -19.10 -11.31 6.21
C LEU A 295 -19.50 -9.94 5.64
N LYS A 296 -20.38 -9.21 6.33
CA LYS A 296 -20.88 -7.90 5.88
C LYS A 296 -19.95 -6.75 6.28
N ILE A 297 -19.39 -6.79 7.49
CA ILE A 297 -18.58 -5.70 8.04
C ILE A 297 -17.19 -6.20 8.41
N LEU A 298 -16.17 -5.50 7.95
CA LEU A 298 -14.78 -5.74 8.32
C LEU A 298 -14.22 -4.54 9.08
N VAL A 299 -13.74 -4.75 10.30
CA VAL A 299 -13.06 -3.72 11.09
C VAL A 299 -11.55 -3.96 11.02
N ALA A 300 -10.78 -3.04 10.44
CA ALA A 300 -9.36 -3.26 10.16
C ALA A 300 -8.47 -2.14 10.69
N THR A 301 -7.22 -2.49 11.06
CA THR A 301 -6.17 -1.50 11.25
C THR A 301 -5.52 -1.08 9.93
N ASP A 302 -4.89 0.08 9.93
CA ASP A 302 -4.21 0.66 8.77
C ASP A 302 -3.14 -0.25 8.17
N ILE A 303 -2.45 -1.02 9.02
CA ILE A 303 -1.42 -2.00 8.62
C ILE A 303 -1.98 -3.05 7.65
N LEU A 304 -3.26 -3.41 7.78
CA LEU A 304 -3.88 -4.44 6.95
C LEU A 304 -4.74 -3.84 5.84
N SER A 305 -5.19 -2.59 5.98
CA SER A 305 -5.99 -1.89 4.95
C SER A 305 -5.33 -1.77 3.58
N ARG A 306 -4.00 -1.75 3.54
CA ARG A 306 -3.21 -1.60 2.31
C ARG A 306 -2.58 -2.95 1.96
N GLY A 307 -3.06 -3.59 0.89
CA GLY A 307 -2.70 -4.96 0.49
C GLY A 307 -3.87 -5.95 0.60
N ILE A 308 -4.97 -5.56 1.25
CA ILE A 308 -6.25 -6.25 1.08
C ILE A 308 -6.82 -5.83 -0.28
N ASP A 309 -6.64 -6.69 -1.27
CA ASP A 309 -7.32 -6.59 -2.56
C ASP A 309 -8.80 -6.94 -2.40
N VAL A 310 -9.58 -5.98 -1.88
CA VAL A 310 -11.04 -6.05 -1.84
C VAL A 310 -11.58 -4.78 -2.47
N GLU A 311 -12.36 -4.98 -3.52
CA GLU A 311 -13.04 -3.94 -4.28
C GLU A 311 -14.56 -4.08 -4.13
N ASP A 312 -15.31 -3.14 -4.70
CA ASP A 312 -16.78 -3.11 -4.64
C ASP A 312 -17.34 -3.05 -3.21
N ILE A 313 -16.78 -2.15 -2.41
CA ILE A 313 -17.27 -1.81 -1.06
C ILE A 313 -18.37 -0.75 -1.13
N ASP A 314 -19.51 -1.00 -0.48
CA ASP A 314 -20.63 -0.06 -0.43
C ASP A 314 -20.27 1.19 0.40
N ILE A 315 -19.71 0.96 1.60
CA ILE A 315 -19.31 2.03 2.53
C ILE A 315 -17.91 1.78 3.09
N VAL A 316 -17.08 2.82 3.06
CA VAL A 316 -15.85 2.90 3.85
C VAL A 316 -16.05 3.90 4.99
N ILE A 317 -15.76 3.48 6.22
CA ILE A 317 -15.79 4.33 7.40
C ILE A 317 -14.36 4.49 7.93
N ASN A 318 -13.81 5.69 7.86
CA ASN A 318 -12.61 6.06 8.61
C ASN A 318 -13.04 6.40 10.04
N TYR A 319 -13.01 5.40 10.93
CA TYR A 319 -13.34 5.58 12.33
C TYR A 319 -12.33 6.50 13.01
N ASP A 320 -11.06 6.41 12.63
CA ASP A 320 -10.00 7.35 12.96
C ASP A 320 -9.46 8.02 11.67
N VAL A 321 -9.00 9.25 11.77
CA VAL A 321 -8.52 10.01 10.60
C VAL A 321 -7.20 9.38 10.11
N PRO A 322 -7.05 9.07 8.81
CA PRO A 322 -5.82 8.49 8.27
C PRO A 322 -4.58 9.37 8.47
N ASN A 323 -3.39 8.77 8.42
CA ASN A 323 -2.10 9.44 8.66
C ASN A 323 -1.80 10.57 7.68
N ASP A 324 -2.16 10.37 6.43
CA ASP A 324 -1.95 11.31 5.35
C ASP A 324 -3.11 11.24 4.33
N GLY A 325 -3.04 12.09 3.30
CA GLY A 325 -4.05 12.15 2.25
C GLY A 325 -4.01 10.99 1.26
N GLU A 326 -2.88 10.30 1.12
CA GLU A 326 -2.79 9.14 0.22
C GLU A 326 -3.49 7.93 0.83
N ASP A 327 -3.31 7.72 2.14
CA ASP A 327 -4.09 6.77 2.92
C ASP A 327 -5.57 6.99 2.79
N TYR A 328 -5.98 8.25 2.89
CA TYR A 328 -7.36 8.63 2.70
C TYR A 328 -7.85 8.18 1.32
N ILE A 329 -7.15 8.57 0.24
CA ILE A 329 -7.50 8.21 -1.13
C ILE A 329 -7.54 6.69 -1.32
N HIS A 330 -6.54 5.96 -0.82
CA HIS A 330 -6.46 4.51 -0.94
C HIS A 330 -7.58 3.78 -0.19
N ARG A 331 -7.96 4.26 1.00
CA ARG A 331 -9.08 3.68 1.76
C ARG A 331 -10.40 3.88 1.04
N ILE A 332 -10.69 5.11 0.61
CA ILE A 332 -11.97 5.40 -0.02
C ILE A 332 -12.05 4.87 -1.45
N GLY A 333 -10.91 4.70 -2.12
CA GLY A 333 -10.80 4.05 -3.43
C GLY A 333 -11.19 2.57 -3.44
N ARG A 334 -11.37 1.93 -2.27
CA ARG A 334 -11.99 0.60 -2.16
C ARG A 334 -13.49 0.62 -2.47
N THR A 335 -14.09 1.81 -2.55
CA THR A 335 -15.49 2.02 -2.95
C THR A 335 -15.58 2.40 -4.44
N ALA A 336 -16.61 1.89 -5.11
CA ALA A 336 -16.99 2.19 -6.50
C ALA A 336 -15.95 1.91 -7.61
N ARG A 337 -16.18 0.82 -8.38
CA ARG A 337 -15.68 0.69 -9.78
C ARG A 337 -16.44 1.65 -10.71
N ALA A 338 -15.97 1.79 -11.95
CA ALA A 338 -16.43 2.76 -12.96
C ALA A 338 -17.97 2.92 -13.16
N ALA A 339 -18.78 1.94 -12.73
CA ALA A 339 -20.23 1.89 -12.92
C ALA A 339 -21.11 2.08 -11.66
N SER A 340 -20.56 2.12 -10.43
CA SER A 340 -21.36 2.20 -9.19
C SER A 340 -21.03 3.43 -8.33
N THR A 341 -21.94 3.81 -7.43
CA THR A 341 -21.75 4.87 -6.42
C THR A 341 -21.47 4.24 -5.07
N GLY A 342 -20.36 4.58 -4.43
CA GLY A 342 -20.01 4.19 -3.06
C GLY A 342 -19.93 5.40 -2.14
N ALA A 343 -19.92 5.17 -0.83
CA ALA A 343 -19.81 6.25 0.17
C ALA A 343 -18.61 6.09 1.09
N ALA A 344 -18.00 7.20 1.46
CA ALA A 344 -16.90 7.26 2.41
C ALA A 344 -17.20 8.28 3.53
N PHE A 345 -17.20 7.79 4.76
CA PHE A 345 -17.45 8.60 5.96
C PHE A 345 -16.21 8.69 6.82
N THR A 346 -15.81 9.90 7.22
CA THR A 346 -14.66 10.11 8.11
C THR A 346 -15.09 10.74 9.41
N PHE A 347 -14.72 10.12 10.53
CA PHE A 347 -14.96 10.67 11.85
C PHE A 347 -13.73 11.45 12.30
N VAL A 348 -13.97 12.68 12.75
CA VAL A 348 -12.90 13.62 13.08
C VAL A 348 -13.13 14.09 14.50
N ASN A 349 -12.26 13.66 15.43
CA ASN A 349 -12.27 14.20 16.78
C ASN A 349 -11.49 15.51 16.88
N GLU A 350 -11.53 16.13 18.07
CA GLU A 350 -10.88 17.42 18.34
C GLU A 350 -9.37 17.41 18.07
N LYS A 351 -8.70 16.28 18.32
CA LYS A 351 -7.25 16.14 18.15
C LYS A 351 -6.87 15.89 16.70
N GLU A 352 -7.77 15.32 15.90
CA GLU A 352 -7.53 14.91 14.53
C GLU A 352 -7.89 15.99 13.49
N GLN A 353 -8.45 17.13 13.90
CA GLN A 353 -8.92 18.16 12.95
C GLN A 353 -7.81 18.72 12.05
N SER A 354 -6.63 19.01 12.61
CA SER A 354 -5.47 19.51 11.82
C SER A 354 -4.98 18.46 10.83
N LYS A 355 -4.97 17.18 11.25
CA LYS A 355 -4.63 16.04 10.39
C LYS A 355 -5.59 15.93 9.22
N PHE A 356 -6.89 16.07 9.50
CA PHE A 356 -7.93 16.05 8.49
C PHE A 356 -7.87 17.25 7.54
N GLN A 357 -7.51 18.44 8.04
CA GLN A 357 -7.30 19.62 7.20
C GLN A 357 -6.20 19.41 6.15
N SER A 358 -5.10 18.75 6.51
CA SER A 358 -4.03 18.42 5.56
C SER A 358 -4.51 17.50 4.44
N ILE A 359 -5.45 16.59 4.74
CA ILE A 359 -6.08 15.72 3.74
C ILE A 359 -6.93 16.57 2.78
N GLU A 360 -7.76 17.48 3.28
CA GLU A 360 -8.57 18.37 2.44
C GLU A 360 -7.73 19.26 1.53
N GLN A 361 -6.57 19.72 2.02
CA GLN A 361 -5.60 20.48 1.21
C GLN A 361 -5.04 19.64 0.06
N LEU A 362 -4.71 18.37 0.32
CA LEU A 362 -4.24 17.44 -0.73
C LEU A 362 -5.35 17.14 -1.75
N LEU A 363 -6.59 16.98 -1.30
CA LEU A 363 -7.75 16.81 -2.18
C LEU A 363 -8.05 18.08 -3.01
N GLY A 364 -7.53 19.23 -2.60
CA GLY A 364 -7.77 20.54 -3.21
C GLY A 364 -9.19 21.07 -2.99
N LYS A 365 -10.00 20.42 -2.16
CA LYS A 365 -11.37 20.84 -1.81
C LYS A 365 -11.78 20.32 -0.43
N PRO A 366 -12.64 21.05 0.30
CA PRO A 366 -13.17 20.56 1.57
C PRO A 366 -14.10 19.37 1.37
N VAL A 367 -14.02 18.40 2.27
CA VAL A 367 -14.99 17.30 2.40
C VAL A 367 -16.23 17.83 3.13
N PRO A 368 -17.45 17.62 2.61
CA PRO A 368 -18.69 18.06 3.25
C PRO A 368 -18.80 17.59 4.71
N LYS A 369 -19.16 18.49 5.63
CA LYS A 369 -19.39 18.15 7.04
C LYS A 369 -20.85 17.75 7.22
N ALA A 370 -21.09 16.48 7.50
CA ALA A 370 -22.44 15.97 7.75
C ALA A 370 -22.90 16.30 9.18
N LYS A 371 -24.20 16.50 9.33
CA LYS A 371 -24.82 16.69 10.65
C LYS A 371 -24.83 15.35 11.39
N ILE A 372 -24.49 15.39 12.67
CA ILE A 372 -24.63 14.23 13.55
C ILE A 372 -26.13 13.98 13.78
N PRO A 373 -26.58 12.72 13.74
CA PRO A 373 -27.96 12.39 14.09
C PRO A 373 -28.35 12.92 15.48
N PRO A 374 -29.52 13.55 15.66
CA PRO A 374 -29.89 14.23 16.91
C PRO A 374 -29.80 13.37 18.18
N HIS A 375 -30.08 12.07 18.08
CA HIS A 375 -30.03 11.13 19.22
C HIS A 375 -28.61 10.83 19.74
N ILE A 376 -27.56 11.20 19.00
CA ILE A 376 -26.15 11.03 19.40
C ILE A 376 -25.62 12.31 20.10
N GLY A 377 -26.33 13.43 19.94
CA GLY A 377 -25.97 14.74 20.47
C GLY A 377 -25.06 15.55 19.53
N GLU A 378 -24.74 16.78 19.96
CA GLU A 378 -23.85 17.67 19.22
C GLU A 378 -22.38 17.24 19.36
N GLY A 379 -21.60 17.49 18.33
CA GLY A 379 -20.17 17.27 18.31
C GLY A 379 -19.39 18.58 18.47
N PRO A 380 -18.06 18.52 18.52
CA PRO A 380 -17.25 19.71 18.63
C PRO A 380 -17.33 20.57 17.36
N SER A 381 -17.02 21.85 17.49
CA SER A 381 -16.85 22.72 16.32
C SER A 381 -15.64 22.31 15.48
N TYR A 382 -15.71 22.49 14.15
CA TYR A 382 -14.58 22.28 13.27
C TYR A 382 -13.71 23.54 13.24
N SER A 383 -12.60 23.51 13.97
CA SER A 383 -11.63 24.59 14.14
C SER A 383 -10.20 24.02 14.16
N PRO A 384 -9.67 23.52 13.03
CA PRO A 384 -8.33 22.96 12.96
C PRO A 384 -7.29 24.03 13.34
N LYS A 385 -6.38 23.69 14.25
CA LYS A 385 -5.28 24.60 14.60
C LYS A 385 -4.29 24.64 13.43
N PRO A 386 -3.82 25.82 13.01
CA PRO A 386 -2.77 25.90 12.00
C PRO A 386 -1.53 25.15 12.52
N TYR A 387 -1.01 24.25 11.68
CA TYR A 387 0.20 23.47 11.98
C TYR A 387 1.37 24.44 12.20
N ARG A 388 1.69 24.74 13.46
CA ARG A 388 2.96 25.37 13.81
C ARG A 388 4.02 24.28 13.78
N GLY A 389 4.63 24.08 12.62
CA GLY A 389 5.81 23.24 12.48
C GLY A 389 6.82 23.61 13.57
N GLY A 390 7.28 22.61 14.31
CA GLY A 390 8.32 22.79 15.33
C GLY A 390 9.62 23.23 14.67
N GLY A 391 9.85 24.54 14.60
CA GLY A 391 11.04 25.13 14.03
C GLY A 391 11.19 26.58 14.48
N GLY A 392 12.22 26.84 15.28
CA GLY A 392 12.73 28.19 15.55
C GLY A 392 12.30 28.82 16.86
N ARG A 393 13.00 28.48 17.96
CA ARG A 393 13.29 29.46 19.01
C ARG A 393 14.16 30.56 18.37
N GLY A 394 13.51 31.52 17.70
CA GLY A 394 14.11 32.75 17.22
C GLY A 394 14.48 33.64 18.41
N GLY A 395 15.71 34.14 18.38
CA GLY A 395 16.41 34.75 19.52
C GLY A 395 15.65 35.88 20.19
N GLY A 396 15.60 35.80 21.53
CA GLY A 396 15.27 36.94 22.37
C GLY A 396 16.33 38.02 22.21
N GLY A 397 15.98 39.08 21.47
CA GLY A 397 16.79 40.27 21.33
C GLY A 397 17.08 40.90 22.69
N ARG A 398 18.36 40.87 23.06
CA ARG A 398 18.93 41.61 24.19
C ARG A 398 18.79 43.11 23.89
N LYS A 399 17.77 43.76 24.45
CA LYS A 399 17.71 45.23 24.50
C LYS A 399 18.81 45.71 25.46
N GLY A 400 19.85 46.31 24.90
CA GLY A 400 20.84 47.09 25.64
C GLY A 400 20.18 48.30 26.28
N GLY A 401 20.03 48.25 27.60
CA GLY A 401 19.66 49.40 28.42
C GLY A 401 20.90 50.25 28.68
N GLY A 402 21.11 51.27 27.86
CA GLY A 402 21.98 52.38 28.23
C GLY A 402 21.33 53.18 29.35
N LYS A 403 22.03 53.33 30.48
CA LYS A 403 21.70 54.35 31.48
C LYS A 403 22.94 55.20 31.73
N LYS A 404 22.82 56.46 31.31
CA LYS A 404 23.61 57.59 31.77
C LYS A 404 23.44 57.75 33.29
N ARG A 405 24.53 57.79 34.04
CA ARG A 405 25.01 58.97 34.78
C ARG A 405 26.26 58.62 35.57
#